data_AF-A0A3D5STE0-F1
#
_entry.id   AF-A0A3D5STE0-F1
#
_cell.length_a   1.000
_cell.length_b   1.000
_cell.length_c   1.000
_cell.angle_alpha   90.00
_cell.angle_beta   90.00
_cell.angle_gamma   90.00
#
_symmetry.space_group_name_H-M   'P 1'
#
loop_
_entity.id
_entity.type
_entity.pdbx_description
1 polymer ?
#
loop_
_entity_poly.entity_id
_entity_poly.type
_entity_poly.pdbx_seq_one_letter_code
_entity_poly.pdbx_strand_id
1 'polypeptide(L)' 'MQDVIFNGASSRKPVGRAMVELVFDNSLGRALGQWSQYAEIAVKRIVERDGDSSYFINNLHVRRRDVVDLFL' A
#
# COMPACT_ATOMS: atom_id res chain seq x y z
N MET A 1 13.03 -0.09 -8.77
CA MET A 1 11.96 -0.66 -7.91
C MET A 1 11.19 -1.77 -8.61
N GLN A 2 11.22 -1.89 -9.94
CA GLN A 2 10.69 -3.06 -10.66
C GLN A 2 11.28 -4.39 -10.16
N ASP A 3 12.46 -4.34 -9.53
CA ASP A 3 13.18 -5.49 -8.95
C ASP A 3 12.40 -6.21 -7.85
N VAL A 4 11.37 -5.58 -7.25
CA VAL A 4 10.47 -6.22 -6.28
C VAL A 4 9.32 -6.99 -6.94
N ILE A 5 9.13 -6.85 -8.26
CA ILE A 5 8.09 -7.54 -9.02
C ILE A 5 8.59 -8.93 -9.40
N PHE A 6 7.79 -9.96 -9.12
CA PHE A 6 8.14 -11.33 -9.43
C PHE A 6 8.45 -11.51 -10.94
N ASN A 7 9.70 -11.88 -11.22
CA ASN A 7 10.25 -11.94 -12.57
C ASN A 7 10.18 -13.34 -13.23
N GLY A 8 9.41 -14.24 -12.63
CA GLY A 8 9.24 -15.60 -13.13
C GLY A 8 10.17 -16.61 -12.46
N ALA A 9 9.87 -17.88 -12.68
CA ALA A 9 10.64 -19.05 -12.28
C ALA A 9 10.41 -20.15 -13.31
N SER A 10 11.17 -21.25 -13.25
CA SER A 10 11.08 -22.35 -14.22
C SER A 10 9.67 -22.91 -14.42
N SER A 11 8.82 -22.84 -13.38
CA SER A 11 7.43 -23.33 -13.39
C SER A 11 6.37 -22.23 -13.44
N ARG A 12 6.74 -20.93 -13.41
CA ARG A 12 5.78 -19.82 -13.27
C ARG A 12 6.22 -18.59 -14.05
N LYS A 13 5.32 -18.08 -14.91
CA LYS A 13 5.56 -16.88 -15.71
C LYS A 13 5.72 -15.62 -14.84
N PRO A 14 6.50 -14.61 -15.28
CA PRO A 14 6.57 -13.31 -14.63
C PRO A 14 5.19 -12.65 -14.51
N VAL A 15 5.04 -11.75 -13.53
CA VAL A 15 3.82 -10.93 -13.35
C VAL A 15 4.14 -9.45 -13.61
N GLY A 16 3.09 -8.67 -13.91
CA GLY A 16 3.21 -7.23 -14.21
C GLY A 16 3.22 -6.30 -13.00
N ARG A 17 2.83 -6.81 -11.81
CA ARG A 17 2.71 -5.98 -10.60
C ARG A 17 3.09 -6.73 -9.33
N ALA A 18 3.50 -5.97 -8.32
CA ALA A 18 3.59 -6.42 -6.93
C ALA A 18 2.65 -5.57 -6.06
N MET A 19 2.02 -6.18 -5.05
CA MET A 19 1.12 -5.51 -4.12
C MET A 19 1.46 -5.94 -2.70
N VAL A 20 1.48 -4.97 -1.78
CA VAL A 20 1.55 -5.20 -0.35
C VAL A 20 0.44 -4.41 0.32
N GLU A 21 -0.22 -5.02 1.30
CA GLU A 21 -1.21 -4.38 2.15
C GLU A 21 -0.87 -4.68 3.61
N LEU A 22 -0.82 -3.62 4.42
CA LEU A 22 -0.61 -3.68 5.86
C LEU A 22 -1.89 -3.23 6.55
N VAL A 23 -2.32 -3.98 7.55
CA VAL A 23 -3.51 -3.70 8.34
C VAL A 23 -3.09 -3.36 9.76
N PHE A 24 -3.54 -2.22 10.26
CA PHE A 24 -3.19 -1.68 11.57
C PHE A 24 -4.42 -1.58 12.45
N ASP A 25 -4.28 -2.02 13.71
CA ASP A 25 -5.22 -1.67 14.77
C ASP A 25 -5.08 -0.17 15.09
N ASN A 26 -6.19 0.54 15.02
CA ASN A 26 -6.32 1.94 15.39
C ASN A 26 -7.47 2.15 16.40
N SER A 27 -7.73 1.15 17.25
CA SER A 27 -8.77 1.21 18.30
C SER A 27 -8.56 2.37 19.29
N LEU A 28 -7.31 2.80 19.47
CA LEU A 28 -6.94 3.95 20.30
C LEU A 28 -7.01 5.30 19.56
N GLY A 29 -7.40 5.33 18.28
CA GLY A 29 -7.57 6.55 17.50
C GLY A 29 -6.28 7.36 17.30
N ARG A 30 -5.11 6.70 17.26
CA ARG A 30 -3.80 7.36 17.16
C ARG A 30 -3.46 7.85 15.76
N ALA A 31 -4.08 7.28 14.74
CA ALA A 31 -3.90 7.74 13.36
C ALA A 31 -4.36 9.19 13.19
N LEU A 32 -3.62 9.96 12.39
CA LEU A 32 -3.87 11.39 12.23
C LEU A 32 -5.05 11.71 11.30
N GLY A 33 -5.60 12.91 11.49
CA GLY A 33 -6.59 13.50 10.60
C GLY A 33 -7.89 12.69 10.49
N GLN A 34 -8.42 12.60 9.28
CA GLN A 34 -9.68 11.92 8.98
C GLN A 34 -9.65 10.40 9.20
N TRP A 35 -8.50 9.82 9.48
CA TRP A 35 -8.33 8.38 9.68
C TRP A 35 -8.50 7.94 11.14
N SER A 36 -8.41 8.88 12.08
CA SER A 36 -8.59 8.66 13.53
C SER A 36 -9.92 7.98 13.90
N GLN A 37 -10.96 8.19 13.09
CA GLN A 37 -12.31 7.63 13.30
C GLN A 37 -12.42 6.13 13.01
N TYR A 38 -11.46 5.53 12.31
CA TYR A 38 -11.51 4.12 11.96
C TYR A 38 -10.77 3.29 13.00
N ALA A 39 -11.40 2.22 13.50
CA ALA A 39 -10.76 1.29 14.44
C ALA A 39 -9.69 0.41 13.78
N GLU A 40 -9.70 0.31 12.46
CA GLU A 40 -8.72 -0.43 11.66
C GLU A 40 -8.35 0.40 10.42
N ILE A 41 -7.08 0.37 10.04
CA ILE A 41 -6.57 1.07 8.86
C ILE A 41 -5.77 0.11 8.00
N ALA A 42 -6.17 -0.03 6.74
CA ALA A 42 -5.46 -0.78 5.72
C ALA A 42 -4.67 0.19 4.81
N VAL A 43 -3.34 0.03 4.76
CA VAL A 43 -2.46 0.78 3.87
C VAL A 43 -1.93 -0.16 2.80
N LYS A 44 -2.20 0.15 1.53
CA LYS A 44 -1.80 -0.67 0.40
C LYS A 44 -0.95 0.11 -0.59
N ARG A 45 0.05 -0.56 -1.14
CA ARG A 45 0.85 -0.08 -2.27
C ARG A 45 0.87 -1.12 -3.38
N ILE A 46 0.66 -0.66 -4.60
CA ILE A 46 0.82 -1.45 -5.83
C ILE A 46 1.96 -0.84 -6.64
N VAL A 47 2.88 -1.66 -7.14
CA VAL A 47 3.98 -1.26 -8.02
C VAL A 47 3.85 -2.01 -9.34
N GLU A 48 3.94 -1.30 -10.44
CA GLU A 48 3.84 -1.82 -11.81
C GLU A 48 5.18 -1.73 -12.55
N ARG A 49 5.29 -2.46 -13.67
CA ARG A 49 6.54 -2.54 -14.44
C ARG A 49 6.88 -1.29 -15.22
N ASP A 50 5.95 -0.38 -15.46
CA ASP A 50 6.22 0.95 -16.03
C ASP A 50 6.91 1.90 -15.02
N GLY A 51 6.97 1.50 -13.74
CA GLY A 51 7.52 2.31 -12.67
C GLY A 51 6.44 3.01 -11.83
N ASP A 52 5.17 2.87 -12.20
CA ASP A 52 4.08 3.49 -11.47
C ASP A 52 3.88 2.85 -10.09
N SER A 53 3.53 3.69 -9.13
CA SER A 53 3.23 3.31 -7.75
C SER A 53 1.90 3.91 -7.33
N SER A 54 0.91 3.06 -7.11
CA SER A 54 -0.41 3.44 -6.60
C SER A 54 -0.52 3.17 -5.11
N TYR A 55 -1.11 4.11 -4.37
CA TYR A 55 -1.25 4.06 -2.92
C TYR A 55 -2.71 4.10 -2.52
N PHE A 56 -3.04 3.36 -1.47
CA PHE A 56 -4.41 3.27 -0.96
C PHE A 56 -4.42 3.29 0.57
N ILE A 57 -5.42 3.97 1.13
CA ILE A 57 -5.79 3.88 2.56
C ILE A 57 -7.26 3.46 2.60
N ASN A 58 -7.58 2.36 3.27
CA ASN A 58 -8.93 1.76 3.33
C ASN A 58 -9.57 1.62 1.94
N ASN A 59 -8.81 1.09 0.98
CA ASN A 59 -9.16 0.93 -0.44
C ASN A 59 -9.44 2.24 -1.23
N LEU A 60 -9.30 3.42 -0.61
CA LEU A 60 -9.37 4.70 -1.32
C LEU A 60 -8.01 5.05 -1.92
N HIS A 61 -7.99 5.44 -3.19
CA HIS A 61 -6.76 5.88 -3.84
C HIS A 61 -6.30 7.22 -3.25
N VAL A 62 -5.02 7.30 -2.88
CA VAL A 62 -4.42 8.46 -2.22
C VAL A 62 -3.04 8.75 -2.79
N ARG A 63 -2.46 9.90 -2.42
CA ARG A 63 -1.09 10.25 -2.79
C ARG A 63 -0.11 9.54 -1.87
N ARG A 64 1.13 9.36 -2.35
CA ARG A 64 2.24 8.86 -1.50
C ARG A 64 2.40 9.68 -0.21
N ARG A 65 2.20 11.00 -0.30
CA ARG A 65 2.31 11.90 0.86
C ARG A 65 1.26 11.59 1.93
N ASP A 66 0.03 11.29 1.55
CA ASP A 66 -1.04 10.97 2.52
C ASP A 66 -0.69 9.70 3.33
N VAL A 67 0.00 8.74 2.71
CA VAL A 67 0.52 7.56 3.41
C VAL A 67 1.67 7.92 4.34
N VAL A 68 2.58 8.81 3.94
CA VAL A 68 3.70 9.25 4.79
C VAL A 68 3.19 10.03 6.01
N ASP A 69 2.26 10.96 5.80
CA ASP A 69 1.66 11.80 6.83
C ASP A 69 0.83 10.97 7.85
N LEU A 70 0.50 9.71 7.54
CA LEU A 70 -0.15 8.79 8.49
C LEU A 70 0.83 8.25 9.57
N PHE A 71 2.13 8.22 9.28
CA PHE A 71 3.16 7.63 10.15
C PHE A 71 4.14 8.64 10.76
N LEU A 72 3.99 9.93 10.47
CA LEU A 72 4.76 11.05 11.05
C LEU A 72 3.95 11.77 12.12
#